data_AF-A0A7S3FY27-F1
#
_entry.id   AF-A0A7S3FY27-F1
#
_cell.length_a   1.000
_cell.length_b   1.000
_cell.length_c   1.000
_cell.angle_alpha   90.00
_cell.angle_beta   90.00
_cell.angle_gamma   90.00
#
_symmetry.space_group_name_H-M   'P 1'
#
loop_
_entity.id
_entity.type
_entity.pdbx_description
1 polymer ?
#
loop_
_entity_poly.entity_id
_entity_poly.type
_entity_poly.pdbx_seq_one_letter_code
_entity_poly.pdbx_strand_id
1 'polypeptide(L)'
;MIANGMEVQIAKVCSMGLRKEHMGKSIAQLRDHFLKLKDDFQFNVCGEGGEYESAVFDCPLFKTHKIQCSESKVVLHDDNPVQQTAYLQYTKLEVVPLSKEEIEKHTLILSQLKEKYSEIPTEHLGHVDYAAIENSPLNGEAQAMSHQIERVTLSVKIIKGASVSEEEVKKMSQKEQLLVIMEHLKASGKLSNVVKVGLLINDLGQFKDLNAEYVKYFGLKPPVRVCVQ
;
A
#
# COMPACT_ATOMS: atom_id res chain seq x y z
N MET A 1 -3.86 -7.92 -13.60
CA MET A 1 -3.50 -8.96 -12.61
C MET A 1 -3.95 -10.35 -13.07
N ILE A 2 -5.25 -10.69 -13.03
CA ILE A 2 -5.76 -12.03 -13.42
C ILE A 2 -5.33 -12.42 -14.83
N ALA A 3 -5.60 -11.56 -15.82
CA ALA A 3 -5.22 -11.80 -17.21
C ALA A 3 -3.69 -11.89 -17.44
N ASN A 4 -2.90 -11.34 -16.52
CA ASN A 4 -1.43 -11.38 -16.56
C ASN A 4 -0.90 -12.56 -15.73
N GLY A 5 -1.71 -13.58 -15.44
CA GLY A 5 -1.26 -14.83 -14.83
C GLY A 5 -0.85 -14.73 -13.36
N MET A 6 -1.25 -13.69 -12.63
CA MET A 6 -0.99 -13.62 -11.19
C MET A 6 -2.00 -14.46 -10.41
N GLU A 7 -1.50 -15.38 -9.59
CA GLU A 7 -2.28 -16.15 -8.62
C GLU A 7 -2.21 -15.46 -7.26
N VAL A 8 -3.32 -14.80 -6.90
CA VAL A 8 -3.39 -13.94 -5.73
C VAL A 8 -4.58 -14.37 -4.88
N GLN A 9 -4.33 -14.72 -3.62
CA GLN A 9 -5.34 -15.22 -2.68
C GLN A 9 -5.66 -14.19 -1.61
N ILE A 10 -6.92 -14.20 -1.14
CA ILE A 10 -7.36 -13.35 -0.05
C ILE A 10 -6.79 -13.84 1.27
N ALA A 11 -5.96 -13.01 1.89
CA ALA A 11 -5.29 -13.30 3.16
C ALA A 11 -6.03 -12.68 4.35
N LYS A 12 -6.77 -11.58 4.17
CA LYS A 12 -7.56 -10.93 5.22
C LYS A 12 -8.81 -10.28 4.63
N VAL A 13 -9.87 -10.23 5.42
CA VAL A 13 -11.11 -9.53 5.11
C VAL A 13 -11.41 -8.52 6.22
N CYS A 14 -11.94 -7.36 5.85
CA CYS A 14 -12.32 -6.29 6.77
C CYS A 14 -13.48 -5.42 6.22
N SER A 15 -14.33 -6.01 5.39
CA SER A 15 -15.35 -5.29 4.62
C SER A 15 -16.70 -5.98 4.62
N MET A 16 -17.74 -5.21 4.33
CA MET A 16 -19.09 -5.74 4.26
C MET A 16 -19.23 -6.66 3.04
N GLY A 17 -19.78 -7.85 3.27
CA GLY A 17 -20.00 -8.85 2.22
C GLY A 17 -18.80 -9.75 1.93
N LEU A 18 -17.62 -9.46 2.50
CA LEU A 18 -16.55 -10.45 2.66
C LEU A 18 -16.60 -11.09 4.04
N ARG A 19 -16.19 -12.35 4.09
CA ARG A 19 -16.28 -13.22 5.26
C ARG A 19 -15.19 -14.27 5.18
N LYS A 20 -14.97 -15.00 6.28
CA LYS A 20 -13.97 -16.06 6.40
C LYS A 20 -14.05 -17.13 5.29
N GLU A 21 -15.23 -17.38 4.71
CA GLU A 21 -15.42 -18.36 3.64
C GLU A 21 -14.86 -17.90 2.29
N HIS A 22 -14.49 -16.62 2.16
CA HIS A 22 -13.83 -16.06 0.98
C HIS A 22 -12.31 -16.12 1.08
N MET A 23 -11.77 -16.39 2.27
CA MET A 23 -10.34 -16.41 2.51
C MET A 23 -9.68 -17.61 1.85
N GLY A 24 -8.45 -17.44 1.37
CA GLY A 24 -7.70 -18.47 0.64
C GLY A 24 -8.19 -18.70 -0.79
N LYS A 25 -9.37 -18.18 -1.16
CA LYS A 25 -9.81 -18.14 -2.55
C LYS A 25 -9.01 -17.09 -3.32
N SER A 26 -8.79 -17.36 -4.59
CA SER A 26 -8.10 -16.42 -5.47
C SER A 26 -9.01 -15.25 -5.85
N ILE A 27 -8.41 -14.09 -6.14
CA ILE A 27 -9.14 -12.93 -6.66
C ILE A 27 -9.84 -13.29 -7.98
N ALA A 28 -9.29 -14.21 -8.77
CA ALA A 28 -9.95 -14.73 -9.96
C ALA A 28 -11.25 -15.48 -9.63
N GLN A 29 -11.23 -16.33 -8.59
CA GLN A 29 -12.43 -17.04 -8.12
C GLN A 29 -13.49 -16.11 -7.51
N LEU A 30 -13.07 -14.99 -6.93
CA LEU A 30 -13.96 -14.02 -6.29
C LEU A 30 -14.40 -12.86 -7.19
N ARG A 31 -13.95 -12.82 -8.44
CA ARG A 31 -14.18 -11.69 -9.35
C ARG A 31 -15.65 -11.29 -9.45
N ASP A 32 -16.54 -12.25 -9.69
CA ASP A 32 -17.96 -11.96 -9.86
C ASP A 32 -18.62 -11.55 -8.53
N HIS A 33 -18.16 -12.12 -7.41
CA HIS A 33 -18.57 -11.70 -6.08
C HIS A 33 -18.17 -10.25 -5.81
N PHE A 34 -16.93 -9.86 -6.13
CA PHE A 34 -16.46 -8.48 -5.97
C PHE A 34 -17.23 -7.48 -6.83
N LEU A 35 -17.58 -7.85 -8.07
CA LEU A 35 -18.42 -6.99 -8.92
C LEU A 35 -19.80 -6.79 -8.31
N LYS A 36 -20.39 -7.84 -7.73
CA LYS A 36 -21.66 -7.73 -7.02
C LYS A 36 -21.54 -6.84 -5.77
N LEU A 37 -20.50 -7.04 -4.95
CA LEU A 37 -20.27 -6.18 -3.78
C LEU A 37 -20.03 -4.72 -4.16
N LYS A 38 -19.39 -4.46 -5.30
CA LYS A 38 -19.19 -3.10 -5.81
C LYS A 38 -20.54 -2.43 -6.07
N ASP A 39 -21.47 -3.13 -6.70
CA ASP A 39 -22.78 -2.60 -7.04
C ASP A 39 -23.68 -2.47 -5.79
N ASP A 40 -23.65 -3.44 -4.88
CA ASP A 40 -24.50 -3.48 -3.69
C ASP A 40 -24.00 -2.55 -2.57
N PHE A 41 -22.68 -2.41 -2.41
CA PHE A 41 -22.05 -1.82 -1.22
C PHE A 41 -20.94 -0.81 -1.51
N GLN A 42 -20.73 -0.43 -2.78
CA GLN A 42 -19.62 0.45 -3.20
C GLN A 42 -18.23 -0.12 -2.85
N PHE A 43 -18.13 -1.44 -2.71
CA PHE A 43 -16.87 -2.14 -2.44
C PHE A 43 -15.80 -1.81 -3.47
N ASN A 44 -14.60 -1.47 -2.98
CA ASN A 44 -13.47 -1.27 -3.88
C ASN A 44 -12.89 -2.62 -4.34
N VAL A 45 -13.15 -2.96 -5.61
CA VAL A 45 -12.72 -4.23 -6.25
C VAL A 45 -11.19 -4.42 -6.24
N CYS A 46 -10.43 -3.34 -6.15
CA CYS A 46 -8.97 -3.38 -6.07
C CYS A 46 -8.45 -3.54 -4.63
N GLY A 47 -9.34 -3.59 -3.63
CA GLY A 47 -8.97 -3.72 -2.21
C GLY A 47 -8.53 -2.41 -1.56
N GLU A 48 -8.63 -1.26 -2.24
CA GLU A 48 -8.23 0.02 -1.66
C GLU A 48 -9.09 0.38 -0.44
N GLY A 49 -8.53 1.12 0.51
CA GLY A 49 -9.23 1.43 1.76
C GLY A 49 -9.26 0.26 2.77
N GLY A 50 -8.62 -0.86 2.45
CA GLY A 50 -8.48 -2.00 3.37
C GLY A 50 -9.64 -2.99 3.29
N GLU A 51 -10.33 -3.07 2.15
CA GLU A 51 -11.47 -3.98 1.97
C GLU A 51 -11.07 -5.45 2.18
N TYR A 52 -9.88 -5.79 1.70
CA TYR A 52 -9.20 -7.06 1.92
C TYR A 52 -7.68 -6.87 1.81
N GLU A 53 -6.92 -7.80 2.37
CA GLU A 53 -5.49 -7.95 2.07
C GLU A 53 -5.27 -9.27 1.34
N SER A 54 -4.24 -9.33 0.51
CA SER A 54 -4.00 -10.48 -0.37
C SER A 54 -2.54 -10.91 -0.39
N ALA A 55 -2.29 -12.18 -0.65
CA ALA A 55 -0.96 -12.75 -0.82
C ALA A 55 -0.80 -13.30 -2.26
N VAL A 56 0.35 -13.02 -2.89
CA VAL A 56 0.69 -13.54 -4.22
C VAL A 56 1.38 -14.90 -4.04
N PHE A 57 0.76 -15.94 -4.57
CA PHE A 57 1.29 -17.31 -4.51
C PHE A 57 2.05 -17.69 -5.78
N ASP A 58 1.65 -17.13 -6.92
CA ASP A 58 2.34 -17.31 -8.19
C ASP A 58 2.21 -16.09 -9.10
N CYS A 59 3.19 -15.86 -9.97
CA CYS A 59 3.12 -14.84 -11.02
C CYS A 59 4.17 -15.10 -12.11
N PRO A 60 4.03 -14.52 -13.31
CA PRO A 60 5.00 -14.77 -14.38
C PRO A 60 6.45 -14.39 -14.08
N LEU A 61 6.69 -13.51 -13.09
CA LEU A 61 8.04 -13.17 -12.64
C LEU A 61 8.70 -14.30 -11.83
N PHE A 62 7.92 -15.24 -11.32
CA PHE A 62 8.41 -16.45 -10.67
C PHE A 62 8.90 -17.41 -11.76
N LYS A 63 10.22 -17.46 -11.93
CA LYS A 63 10.85 -18.16 -13.08
C LYS A 63 10.87 -19.68 -12.92
N THR A 64 11.07 -20.15 -11.70
CA THR A 64 11.38 -21.57 -11.45
C THR A 64 10.54 -22.19 -10.34
N HIS A 65 10.05 -21.38 -9.39
CA HIS A 65 9.31 -21.87 -8.23
C HIS A 65 8.17 -20.92 -7.89
N LYS A 66 7.10 -21.46 -7.32
CA LYS A 66 5.98 -20.71 -6.74
C LYS A 66 5.86 -20.99 -5.25
N ILE A 67 5.03 -20.23 -4.58
CA ILE A 67 4.69 -20.46 -3.18
C ILE A 67 3.48 -21.38 -3.13
N GLN A 68 3.50 -22.36 -2.24
CA GLN A 68 2.36 -23.22 -1.93
C GLN A 68 2.11 -23.17 -0.44
N CYS A 69 0.85 -22.92 -0.06
CA CYS A 69 0.38 -23.12 1.30
C CYS A 69 -0.23 -24.51 1.43
N SER A 70 0.33 -25.35 2.30
CA SER A 70 -0.26 -26.64 2.64
C SER A 70 -1.11 -26.57 3.92
N GLU A 71 -0.80 -25.65 4.83
CA GLU A 71 -1.54 -25.48 6.08
C GLU A 71 -1.72 -24.01 6.44
N SER A 72 -2.96 -23.66 6.77
CA SER A 72 -3.32 -22.35 7.30
C SER A 72 -4.48 -22.49 8.25
N LYS A 73 -4.66 -21.49 9.12
CA LYS A 73 -5.83 -21.38 9.99
C LYS A 73 -6.43 -19.99 9.87
N VAL A 74 -7.75 -19.92 9.90
CA VAL A 74 -8.47 -18.66 10.00
C VAL A 74 -8.41 -18.18 11.44
N VAL A 75 -8.01 -16.94 11.64
CA VAL A 75 -8.08 -16.24 12.92
C VAL A 75 -9.15 -15.15 12.80
N LEU A 76 -10.22 -15.31 13.58
CA LEU A 76 -11.26 -14.28 13.72
C LEU A 76 -10.75 -13.20 14.68
N HIS A 77 -10.73 -11.96 14.21
CA HIS A 77 -10.38 -10.79 15.03
C HIS A 77 -11.64 -10.09 15.56
N ASP A 78 -12.65 -9.95 14.70
CA ASP A 78 -13.97 -9.43 15.05
C ASP A 78 -15.05 -10.17 14.24
N ASP A 79 -16.02 -10.78 14.93
CA ASP A 79 -17.12 -11.53 14.33
C ASP A 79 -18.39 -10.67 14.22
N ASN A 80 -18.23 -9.45 13.70
CA ASN A 80 -19.33 -8.55 13.44
C ASN A 80 -20.19 -9.09 12.27
N PRO A 81 -21.53 -9.20 12.42
CA PRO A 81 -22.42 -9.69 11.37
C PRO A 81 -22.39 -8.86 10.07
N VAL A 82 -22.06 -7.58 10.16
CA VAL A 82 -22.00 -6.62 9.05
C VAL A 82 -20.59 -6.57 8.46
N GLN A 83 -19.55 -6.48 9.30
CA GLN A 83 -18.17 -6.22 8.88
C GLN A 83 -17.20 -7.16 9.61
N GLN A 84 -17.20 -8.43 9.23
CA GLN A 84 -16.33 -9.43 9.85
C GLN A 84 -14.86 -9.14 9.54
N THR A 85 -14.01 -9.14 10.57
CA THR A 85 -12.57 -9.03 10.42
C THR A 85 -11.92 -10.37 10.73
N ALA A 86 -11.26 -10.95 9.73
CA ALA A 86 -10.61 -12.25 9.84
C ALA A 86 -9.36 -12.30 8.94
N TYR A 87 -8.32 -13.01 9.36
CA TYR A 87 -7.07 -13.18 8.61
C TYR A 87 -6.58 -14.64 8.60
N LEU A 88 -5.85 -15.03 7.56
CA LEU A 88 -5.24 -16.34 7.42
C LEU A 88 -3.88 -16.28 8.09
N GLN A 89 -3.71 -17.08 9.14
CA GLN A 89 -2.40 -17.41 9.65
C GLN A 89 -1.89 -18.63 8.90
N TYR A 90 -1.03 -18.40 7.90
CA TYR A 90 -0.31 -19.46 7.21
C TYR A 90 0.65 -20.13 8.19
N THR A 91 0.50 -21.43 8.41
CA THR A 91 1.36 -22.21 9.33
C THR A 91 2.41 -23.01 8.57
N LYS A 92 2.14 -23.34 7.31
CA LYS A 92 3.08 -24.07 6.46
C LYS A 92 3.06 -23.54 5.02
N LEU A 93 4.14 -22.85 4.67
CA LEU A 93 4.42 -22.33 3.33
C LEU A 93 5.68 -23.01 2.80
N GLU A 94 5.62 -23.45 1.55
CA GLU A 94 6.71 -24.11 0.86
C GLU A 94 6.94 -23.42 -0.49
N VAL A 95 8.21 -23.37 -0.91
CA VAL A 95 8.58 -22.93 -2.25
C VAL A 95 8.72 -24.19 -3.10
N VAL A 96 7.84 -24.34 -4.08
CA VAL A 96 7.73 -25.55 -4.90
C VAL A 96 8.09 -25.26 -6.35
N PRO A 97 8.77 -26.19 -7.06
CA PRO A 97 9.12 -25.97 -8.46
C PRO A 97 7.86 -25.84 -9.33
N LEU A 98 7.96 -25.00 -10.35
CA LEU A 98 6.94 -24.90 -11.39
C LEU A 98 7.00 -26.11 -12.32
N SER A 99 5.83 -26.52 -12.81
CA SER A 99 5.72 -27.46 -13.92
C SER A 99 6.21 -26.84 -15.23
N LYS A 100 6.48 -27.68 -16.24
CA LYS A 100 6.93 -27.20 -17.56
C LYS A 100 5.87 -26.30 -18.19
N GLU A 101 4.60 -26.69 -18.06
CA GLU A 101 3.44 -25.97 -18.58
C GLU A 101 3.31 -24.57 -17.93
N GLU A 102 3.56 -24.47 -16.62
CA GLU A 102 3.55 -23.18 -15.91
C GLU A 102 4.69 -22.27 -16.36
N ILE A 103 5.90 -22.81 -16.54
CA ILE A 103 7.05 -22.04 -17.03
C ILE A 103 6.81 -21.51 -18.46
N GLU A 104 6.25 -22.35 -19.34
CA GLU A 104 5.89 -21.96 -20.70
C GLU A 104 4.83 -20.86 -20.70
N LYS A 105 3.79 -21.00 -19.86
CA LYS A 105 2.76 -19.97 -19.66
C LYS A 105 3.35 -18.66 -19.15
N HIS A 106 4.23 -18.70 -18.15
CA HIS A 106 4.90 -17.51 -17.61
C HIS A 106 5.72 -16.81 -18.69
N THR A 107 6.49 -17.57 -19.46
CA THR A 107 7.34 -17.07 -20.54
C THR A 107 6.51 -16.40 -21.64
N LEU A 108 5.37 -17.01 -22.02
CA LEU A 108 4.46 -16.44 -23.00
C LEU A 108 3.88 -15.11 -22.51
N ILE A 109 3.35 -15.07 -21.28
CA ILE A 109 2.77 -13.85 -20.69
C ILE A 109 3.82 -12.74 -20.60
N LEU A 110 5.03 -13.04 -20.13
CA LEU A 110 6.11 -12.06 -20.07
C LEU A 110 6.49 -11.52 -21.45
N SER A 111 6.54 -12.37 -22.47
CA SER A 111 6.84 -11.96 -23.84
C SER A 111 5.77 -10.99 -24.37
N GLN A 112 4.49 -11.31 -24.17
CA GLN A 112 3.37 -10.44 -24.55
C GLN A 112 3.40 -9.10 -23.80
N LEU A 113 3.75 -9.11 -22.51
CA LEU A 113 3.87 -7.87 -21.72
C LEU A 113 5.05 -7.02 -22.20
N LYS A 114 6.19 -7.63 -22.51
CA LYS A 114 7.36 -6.91 -23.05
C LYS A 114 7.04 -6.24 -24.38
N GLU A 115 6.34 -6.92 -25.28
CA GLU A 115 5.89 -6.35 -26.55
C GLU A 115 4.89 -5.22 -26.32
N LYS A 116 3.89 -5.44 -25.44
CA LYS A 116 2.87 -4.42 -25.14
C LYS A 116 3.45 -3.14 -24.53
N TYR A 117 4.52 -3.25 -23.75
CA TYR A 117 5.12 -2.15 -23.01
C TYR A 117 6.51 -1.75 -23.52
N SER A 118 6.88 -2.16 -24.74
CA SER A 118 8.19 -1.87 -25.34
C SER A 118 8.45 -0.38 -25.58
N GLU A 119 7.39 0.42 -25.63
CA GLU A 119 7.43 1.85 -25.93
C GLU A 119 7.39 2.76 -24.69
N ILE A 120 7.34 2.22 -23.47
CA ILE A 120 7.43 3.07 -22.27
C ILE A 120 8.85 3.66 -22.21
N PRO A 121 9.03 4.99 -22.23
CA PRO A 121 10.35 5.59 -22.10
C PRO A 121 10.95 5.22 -20.75
N THR A 122 11.92 4.30 -20.74
CA THR A 122 12.66 3.90 -19.54
C THR A 122 13.61 4.98 -19.04
N GLU A 123 13.71 6.09 -19.77
CA GLU A 123 14.57 7.25 -19.49
C GLU A 123 14.33 7.85 -18.09
N HIS A 124 13.13 7.66 -17.51
CA HIS A 124 12.76 8.14 -16.18
C HIS A 124 12.65 7.02 -15.13
N LEU A 125 12.78 5.75 -15.52
CA LEU A 125 12.86 4.62 -14.61
C LEU A 125 14.33 4.44 -14.26
N GLY A 126 14.77 4.97 -13.11
CA GLY A 126 16.14 4.81 -12.64
C GLY A 126 16.58 3.35 -12.79
N HIS A 127 17.64 3.12 -13.56
CA HIS A 127 18.14 1.78 -13.84
C HIS A 127 18.66 1.17 -12.53
N VAL A 128 17.87 0.28 -11.92
CA VAL A 128 18.31 -0.49 -10.75
C VAL A 128 18.98 -1.76 -11.27
N ASP A 129 20.31 -1.80 -11.18
CA ASP A 129 21.08 -3.01 -11.49
C ASP A 129 21.00 -3.97 -10.29
N TYR A 130 20.05 -4.89 -10.35
CA TYR A 130 19.85 -5.91 -9.31
C TYR A 130 21.06 -6.85 -9.14
N ALA A 131 21.89 -7.03 -10.19
CA ALA A 131 23.08 -7.88 -10.10
C ALA A 131 24.24 -7.21 -9.33
N ALA A 132 24.26 -5.87 -9.31
CA ALA A 132 25.20 -5.09 -8.49
C ALA A 132 24.85 -5.13 -6.99
N ILE A 133 23.58 -5.35 -6.64
CA ILE A 133 23.12 -5.43 -5.25
C ILE A 133 23.51 -6.76 -4.60
N GLU A 134 23.46 -7.88 -5.34
CA GLU A 134 23.81 -9.21 -4.81
C GLU A 134 25.31 -9.38 -4.49
N ASN A 135 26.19 -8.59 -5.11
CA ASN A 135 27.65 -8.69 -4.95
C ASN A 135 28.27 -7.56 -4.12
N SER A 136 27.46 -6.68 -3.54
CA SER A 136 27.99 -5.59 -2.71
C SER A 136 28.26 -6.08 -1.28
N PRO A 137 29.49 -5.96 -0.74
CA PRO A 137 29.72 -6.23 0.67
C PRO A 137 28.89 -5.25 1.52
N LEU A 138 28.15 -5.77 2.50
CA LEU A 138 27.29 -5.03 3.45
C LEU A 138 28.03 -4.00 4.34
N ASN A 139 29.29 -3.69 4.04
CA ASN A 139 30.09 -2.68 4.72
C ASN A 139 30.21 -1.44 3.83
N GLY A 140 29.12 -0.70 3.73
CA GLY A 140 29.11 0.66 3.20
C GLY A 140 28.24 1.52 4.10
N GLU A 141 28.84 2.49 4.79
CA GLU A 141 28.08 3.59 5.37
C GLU A 141 27.28 4.23 4.23
N ALA A 142 25.97 4.00 4.21
CA ALA A 142 25.09 4.62 3.25
C ALA A 142 25.06 6.13 3.52
N GLN A 143 25.94 6.88 2.85
CA GLN A 143 25.77 8.31 2.68
C GLN A 143 24.59 8.51 1.74
N ALA A 144 23.41 8.68 2.31
CA ALA A 144 22.23 9.13 1.61
C ALA A 144 22.52 10.52 1.01
N MET A 145 22.86 10.56 -0.28
CA MET A 145 22.86 11.79 -1.05
C MET A 145 21.41 12.26 -1.24
N SER A 146 20.94 13.07 -0.30
CA SER A 146 19.70 13.83 -0.39
C SER A 146 19.80 14.91 -1.48
N HIS A 147 19.67 14.51 -2.75
CA HIS A 147 19.35 15.46 -3.82
C HIS A 147 17.86 15.79 -3.74
N GLN A 148 17.56 16.93 -3.12
CA GLN A 148 16.31 17.71 -3.22
C GLN A 148 15.01 16.90 -3.47
N ILE A 149 14.73 15.95 -2.61
CA ILE A 149 13.34 15.59 -2.32
C ILE A 149 12.99 16.46 -1.13
N GLU A 150 12.13 17.46 -1.35
CA GLU A 150 11.51 18.24 -0.28
C GLU A 150 10.82 17.26 0.68
N ARG A 151 11.60 16.84 1.67
CA ARG A 151 11.14 16.39 2.97
C ARG A 151 10.07 17.39 3.37
N VAL A 152 8.87 16.91 3.67
CA VAL A 152 8.05 17.59 4.67
C VAL A 152 8.72 17.34 6.04
N THR A 153 9.96 17.78 6.18
CA THR A 153 10.34 18.55 7.35
C THR A 153 9.42 19.77 7.29
N LEU A 154 8.83 20.17 8.40
CA LEU A 154 8.21 21.49 8.54
C LEU A 154 9.26 22.55 8.15
N SER A 155 9.42 22.80 6.85
CA SER A 155 10.15 23.94 6.38
C SER A 155 9.14 25.07 6.56
N VAL A 156 9.44 25.87 7.57
CA VAL A 156 8.92 27.20 7.85
C VAL A 156 8.91 28.11 6.58
N LYS A 157 9.36 27.61 5.41
CA LYS A 157 9.36 28.25 4.09
C LYS A 157 8.09 28.11 3.25
N ILE A 158 7.21 27.11 3.44
CA ILE A 158 5.89 27.14 2.75
C ILE A 158 4.97 28.21 3.35
N ILE A 159 5.33 28.67 4.54
CA ILE A 159 4.60 29.65 5.30
C ILE A 159 5.02 31.08 4.87
N LYS A 160 4.61 31.50 3.67
CA LYS A 160 4.35 32.92 3.45
C LYS A 160 2.97 33.24 4.05
N GLY A 161 2.83 33.20 5.38
CA GLY A 161 1.59 33.69 6.03
C GLY A 161 1.23 33.21 7.44
N ALA A 162 1.87 32.19 7.99
CA ALA A 162 1.76 31.81 9.40
C ALA A 162 3.06 32.22 10.16
N SER A 163 2.89 33.02 11.19
CA SER A 163 3.97 33.56 12.01
C SER A 163 4.37 32.55 13.09
N VAL A 164 4.86 31.37 12.72
CA VAL A 164 5.31 30.36 13.70
C VAL A 164 6.81 30.09 13.52
N SER A 165 7.59 30.40 14.55
CA SER A 165 9.03 30.17 14.58
C SER A 165 9.38 28.70 14.82
N GLU A 166 10.60 28.31 14.44
CA GLU A 166 11.10 26.94 14.64
C GLU A 166 11.09 26.52 16.13
N GLU A 167 11.38 27.46 17.03
CA GLU A 167 11.39 27.23 18.48
C GLU A 167 9.97 27.08 19.07
N GLU A 168 8.97 27.68 18.44
CA GLU A 168 7.56 27.44 18.80
C GLU A 168 7.12 26.06 18.32
N VAL A 169 7.47 25.66 17.09
CA VAL A 169 7.13 24.33 16.53
C VAL A 169 7.70 23.20 17.40
N LYS A 170 8.94 23.34 17.90
CA LYS A 170 9.57 22.31 18.78
C LYS A 170 8.83 22.09 20.10
N LYS A 171 8.09 23.09 20.58
CA LYS A 171 7.30 23.02 21.83
C LYS A 171 5.88 22.50 21.60
N MET A 172 5.43 22.47 20.35
CA MET A 172 4.10 22.00 19.97
C MET A 172 4.06 20.48 19.86
N SER A 173 2.97 19.90 20.33
CA SER A 173 2.60 18.52 20.03
C SER A 173 2.37 18.34 18.52
N GLN A 174 2.49 17.09 18.04
CA GLN A 174 2.24 16.77 16.63
C GLN A 174 0.81 17.13 16.18
N LYS A 175 -0.15 17.10 17.11
CA LYS A 175 -1.53 17.53 16.88
C LYS A 175 -1.63 19.03 16.64
N GLU A 176 -0.97 19.84 17.47
CA GLU A 176 -0.96 21.29 17.31
C GLU A 176 -0.26 21.71 16.00
N GLN A 177 0.85 21.05 15.66
CA GLN A 177 1.54 21.27 14.38
C GLN A 177 0.62 20.98 13.19
N LEU A 178 -0.13 19.87 13.25
CA LEU A 178 -1.10 19.50 12.22
C LEU A 178 -2.19 20.56 12.06
N LEU A 179 -2.77 21.03 13.17
CA LEU A 179 -3.84 22.04 13.15
C LEU A 179 -3.37 23.36 12.53
N VAL A 180 -2.16 23.83 12.84
CA VAL A 180 -1.59 25.05 12.24
C VAL A 180 -1.49 24.94 10.72
N ILE A 181 -0.99 23.80 10.22
CA ILE A 181 -0.88 23.58 8.77
C ILE A 181 -2.26 23.56 8.12
N MET A 182 -3.21 22.83 8.73
CA MET A 182 -4.53 22.65 8.16
C MET A 182 -5.34 23.95 8.13
N GLU A 183 -5.30 24.75 9.20
CA GLU A 183 -5.94 26.08 9.22
C GLU A 183 -5.30 27.03 8.20
N HIS A 184 -3.98 26.98 8.02
CA HIS A 184 -3.32 27.79 6.99
C HIS A 184 -3.71 27.37 5.56
N LEU A 185 -3.77 26.06 5.29
CA LEU A 185 -4.20 25.53 3.98
C LEU A 185 -5.66 25.87 3.69
N LYS A 186 -6.51 25.85 4.71
CA LYS A 186 -7.91 26.26 4.63
C LYS A 186 -8.04 27.76 4.38
N ALA A 187 -7.34 28.60 5.15
CA ALA A 187 -7.36 30.05 4.99
C ALA A 187 -6.79 30.51 3.63
N SER A 188 -5.82 29.78 3.08
CA SER A 188 -5.25 30.06 1.75
C SER A 188 -6.08 29.50 0.59
N GLY A 189 -7.18 28.78 0.87
CA GLY A 189 -8.02 28.15 -0.16
C GLY A 189 -7.33 27.02 -0.94
N LYS A 190 -6.19 26.52 -0.44
CA LYS A 190 -5.36 25.51 -1.13
C LYS A 190 -5.62 24.09 -0.67
N LEU A 191 -6.49 23.90 0.32
CA LEU A 191 -6.79 22.59 0.90
C LEU A 191 -7.26 21.58 -0.15
N SER A 192 -8.04 22.01 -1.15
CA SER A 192 -8.51 21.16 -2.25
C SER A 192 -7.42 20.72 -3.24
N ASN A 193 -6.25 21.36 -3.20
CA ASN A 193 -5.15 21.12 -4.15
C ASN A 193 -4.07 20.22 -3.57
N VAL A 194 -4.26 19.73 -2.34
CA VAL A 194 -3.31 18.83 -1.69
C VAL A 194 -3.45 17.44 -2.29
N VAL A 195 -2.38 16.94 -2.90
CA VAL A 195 -2.35 15.61 -3.56
C VAL A 195 -1.64 14.55 -2.74
N LYS A 196 -0.73 14.95 -1.85
CA LYS A 196 0.07 14.06 -0.99
C LYS A 196 0.33 14.70 0.36
N VAL A 197 0.27 13.90 1.42
CA VAL A 197 0.65 14.28 2.79
C VAL A 197 1.67 13.29 3.34
N GLY A 198 2.83 13.79 3.77
CA GLY A 198 3.77 13.03 4.59
C GLY A 198 3.55 13.37 6.06
N LEU A 199 3.12 12.39 6.86
CA LEU A 199 2.88 12.59 8.29
C LEU A 199 3.91 11.76 9.07
N LEU A 200 4.94 12.41 9.60
CA LEU A 200 5.93 11.79 10.47
C LEU A 200 5.39 11.80 11.90
N ILE A 201 5.27 10.64 12.52
CA ILE A 201 4.64 10.48 13.83
C ILE A 201 5.68 9.91 14.79
N ASN A 202 5.98 10.63 15.87
CA ASN A 202 7.01 10.20 16.82
C ASN A 202 6.61 8.91 17.55
N ASP A 203 5.31 8.74 17.77
CA ASP A 203 4.70 7.57 18.41
C ASP A 203 3.44 7.15 17.65
N LEU A 204 3.49 5.97 17.00
CA LEU A 204 2.34 5.40 16.30
C LEU A 204 1.13 5.15 17.21
N GLY A 205 1.31 5.07 18.53
CA GLY A 205 0.20 5.04 19.50
C GLY A 205 -0.71 6.27 19.41
N GLN A 206 -0.18 7.41 18.97
CA GLN A 206 -0.93 8.67 18.80
C GLN A 206 -1.63 8.80 17.45
N PHE A 207 -1.45 7.81 16.55
CA PHE A 207 -2.00 7.86 15.19
C PHE A 207 -3.53 8.02 15.18
N LYS A 208 -4.24 7.32 16.07
CA LYS A 208 -5.71 7.36 16.13
C LYS A 208 -6.21 8.78 16.37
N ASP A 209 -5.60 9.49 17.32
CA ASP A 209 -6.00 10.84 17.72
C ASP A 209 -5.62 11.88 16.66
N LEU A 210 -4.44 11.74 16.03
CA LEU A 210 -4.01 12.58 14.91
C LEU A 210 -4.90 12.38 13.68
N ASN A 211 -5.24 11.13 13.37
CA ASN A 211 -6.10 10.80 12.24
C ASN A 211 -7.52 11.36 12.43
N ALA A 212 -8.04 11.36 13.65
CA ALA A 212 -9.34 11.94 13.98
C ALA A 212 -9.41 13.45 13.68
N GLU A 213 -8.32 14.19 13.86
CA GLU A 213 -8.25 15.61 13.46
C GLU A 213 -8.04 15.78 11.95
N TYR A 214 -7.15 14.98 11.37
CA TYR A 214 -6.83 15.03 9.94
C TYR A 214 -8.07 14.83 9.04
N VAL A 215 -8.91 13.85 9.37
CA VAL A 215 -10.11 13.52 8.57
C VAL A 215 -11.13 14.67 8.56
N LYS A 216 -11.12 15.57 9.55
CA LYS A 216 -12.03 16.73 9.56
C LYS A 216 -11.77 17.71 8.41
N TYR A 217 -10.55 17.73 7.88
CA TYR A 217 -10.16 18.64 6.79
C TYR A 217 -10.35 18.04 5.39
N PHE A 218 -10.07 16.75 5.22
CA PHE A 218 -10.11 16.10 3.90
C PHE A 218 -11.32 15.16 3.69
N GLY A 219 -12.10 14.89 4.74
CA GLY A 219 -13.25 14.00 4.68
C GLY A 219 -12.87 12.57 4.29
N LEU A 220 -13.75 11.92 3.51
CA LEU A 220 -13.67 10.49 3.16
C LEU A 220 -12.61 10.15 2.11
N LYS A 221 -12.10 11.14 1.36
CA LYS A 221 -11.12 10.92 0.27
C LYS A 221 -9.87 11.77 0.51
N PRO A 222 -9.07 11.44 1.54
CA PRO A 222 -7.88 12.20 1.82
C PRO A 222 -6.81 12.02 0.73
N PRO A 223 -5.88 12.99 0.62
CA PRO A 223 -4.67 12.86 -0.17
C PRO A 223 -3.89 11.59 0.19
N VAL A 224 -3.07 11.09 -0.74
CA VAL A 224 -2.17 9.95 -0.50
C VAL A 224 -1.31 10.24 0.72
N ARG A 225 -1.34 9.34 1.71
CA ARG A 225 -0.69 9.54 3.00
C ARG A 225 0.37 8.48 3.27
N VAL A 226 1.53 8.92 3.72
CA VAL A 226 2.57 8.05 4.27
C VAL A 226 2.74 8.40 5.74
N CYS A 227 2.57 7.41 6.61
CA CYS A 227 2.82 7.52 8.05
C CYS A 227 4.05 6.69 8.39
N VAL A 228 5.09 7.35 8.90
CA VAL A 228 6.36 6.71 9.27
C VAL A 228 6.70 7.17 10.69
N GLN A 229 7.20 6.23 11.49
CA GLN A 229 7.82 6.49 12.79
C GLN A 229 9.33 6.64 12.61
#